data_AF-A0AA42YA00-F1
#
_entry.id   AF-A0AA42YA00-F1
#
_cell.length_a   1.000
_cell.length_b   1.000
_cell.length_c   1.000
_cell.angle_alpha   90.00
_cell.angle_beta   90.00
_cell.angle_gamma   90.00
#
_symmetry.space_group_name_H-M   'P 1'
#
loop_
_entity.id
_entity.type
_entity.pdbx_description
1 polymer ?
#
loop_
_entity_poly.entity_id
_entity_poly.type
_entity_poly.pdbx_seq_one_letter_code
_entity_poly.pdbx_strand_id
1 'polypeptide(L)' 'MDIKVGQVLEFVYPVNVDGRIIERGTRARVGHILADLMESKLTLVLLGEEKATTIVVDHHVAGIHCRIVAEGT' A
#
# COMPACT_ATOMS: atom_id res chain seq x y z
N MET A 1 -3.64 -12.70 0.80
CA MET A 1 -2.38 -12.31 0.14
C MET A 1 -1.30 -12.20 1.21
N ASP A 2 -0.12 -12.78 0.99
CA ASP A 2 1.02 -12.67 1.92
C ASP A 2 1.83 -11.42 1.54
N ILE A 3 1.61 -10.32 2.27
CA ILE A 3 2.23 -9.02 2.02
C ILE A 3 3.53 -8.93 2.84
N LYS A 4 4.63 -8.55 2.18
CA LYS A 4 5.96 -8.45 2.79
C LYS A 4 6.54 -7.06 2.61
N VAL A 5 7.35 -6.64 3.58
CA VAL A 5 8.16 -5.42 3.48
C VAL A 5 9.02 -5.47 2.21
N GLY A 6 9.11 -4.33 1.52
CA GLY A 6 9.83 -4.19 0.25
C GLY A 6 8.99 -4.49 -1.00
N GLN A 7 7.85 -5.20 -0.87
CA GLN A 7 7.00 -5.46 -2.02
C GLN A 7 6.37 -4.19 -2.58
N VAL A 8 6.18 -4.15 -3.90
CA VAL A 8 5.41 -3.10 -4.56
C VAL A 8 3.99 -3.59 -4.76
N LEU A 9 3.05 -2.77 -4.31
CA LEU A 9 1.63 -2.96 -4.46
C LEU A 9 1.10 -1.93 -5.48
N GLU A 10 0.16 -2.34 -6.32
CA GLU A 10 -0.58 -1.43 -7.19
C GLU A 10 -2.05 -1.43 -6.79
N PHE A 11 -2.60 -0.24 -6.57
CA PHE A 11 -4.01 -0.04 -6.28
C PHE A 11 -4.84 -0.36 -7.53
N VAL A 12 -5.71 -1.37 -7.46
CA VAL A 12 -6.54 -1.79 -8.61
C VAL A 12 -7.88 -1.05 -8.68
N TYR A 13 -8.26 -0.36 -7.60
CA TYR A 13 -9.42 0.53 -7.48
C TYR A 13 -9.02 1.80 -6.73
N PRO A 14 -9.76 2.92 -6.88
CA PRO A 14 -9.55 4.09 -6.06
C PRO A 14 -9.89 3.79 -4.59
N VAL A 15 -9.05 4.25 -3.65
CA VAL A 15 -9.22 4.03 -2.22
C VAL A 15 -9.10 5.35 -1.47
N ASN A 16 -10.00 5.62 -0.54
CA ASN A 16 -9.86 6.76 0.36
C ASN A 16 -9.03 6.32 1.58
N VAL A 17 -7.90 6.99 1.80
CA VAL A 17 -7.02 6.80 2.95
C VAL A 17 -6.90 8.13 3.66
N ASP A 18 -7.44 8.22 4.88
CA ASP A 18 -7.41 9.43 5.73
C ASP A 18 -7.88 10.71 5.00
N GLY A 19 -8.92 10.61 4.17
CA GLY A 19 -9.47 11.74 3.41
C GLY A 19 -8.77 12.03 2.09
N ARG A 20 -7.70 11.28 1.75
CA ARG A 20 -7.00 11.36 0.46
C ARG A 20 -7.45 10.23 -0.46
N ILE A 21 -7.81 10.57 -1.70
CA ILE A 21 -8.08 9.57 -2.72
C ILE A 21 -6.74 9.09 -3.31
N ILE A 22 -6.51 7.79 -3.24
CA ILE A 22 -5.42 7.09 -3.92
C ILE A 22 -6.00 6.51 -5.21
N GLU A 23 -5.51 6.99 -6.34
CA GLU A 23 -6.05 6.63 -7.66
C GLU A 23 -5.67 5.20 -8.08
N ARG A 24 -6.50 4.60 -8.93
CA ARG A 24 -6.18 3.31 -9.56
C ARG A 24 -4.87 3.44 -10.36
N GLY A 25 -4.02 2.41 -10.26
CA GLY A 25 -2.72 2.37 -10.91
C GLY A 25 -1.61 3.02 -10.08
N THR A 26 -1.94 3.71 -8.99
CA THR A 26 -0.94 4.19 -8.03
C THR A 26 -0.16 3.00 -7.50
N ARG A 27 1.16 3.13 -7.44
CA ARG A 27 2.04 2.12 -6.87
C ARG A 27 2.58 2.58 -5.54
N ALA A 28 2.72 1.66 -4.61
CA ALA A 28 3.31 1.94 -3.33
C ALA A 28 4.19 0.79 -2.87
N ARG A 29 5.31 1.10 -2.24
CA ARG A 29 6.21 0.10 -1.63
C ARG A 29 5.84 -0.11 -0.17
N VAL A 30 5.76 -1.36 0.26
CA VAL A 30 5.51 -1.72 1.66
C VAL A 30 6.75 -1.36 2.49
N GLY A 31 6.63 -0.38 3.37
CA GLY A 31 7.72 0.07 4.24
C GLY A 31 7.76 -0.69 5.56
N HIS A 32 6.61 -0.88 6.20
CA HIS A 32 6.53 -1.53 7.50
C HIS A 32 5.19 -2.24 7.70
N ILE A 33 5.17 -3.30 8.50
CA ILE A 33 3.97 -4.07 8.86
C ILE A 33 3.84 -4.02 10.38
N LEU A 34 2.80 -3.35 10.87
CA LEU A 34 2.46 -3.27 12.28
C LEU A 34 1.57 -4.47 12.62
N ALA A 35 2.15 -5.50 13.23
CA ALA A 35 1.46 -6.74 13.58
C ALA A 35 0.90 -6.77 15.01
N ASP A 36 1.33 -5.85 15.88
CA ASP A 36 0.98 -5.83 17.32
C ASP A 36 -0.36 -5.11 17.63
N LEU A 37 -1.11 -4.73 16.59
CA LEU A 37 -2.42 -4.08 16.71
C LEU A 37 -3.53 -5.12 16.48
N MET A 38 -4.71 -4.94 17.10
CA MET A 38 -5.88 -5.81 16.87
C MET A 38 -6.26 -5.91 15.37
N GLU A 39 -5.85 -4.93 14.57
CA GLU A 39 -5.92 -4.94 13.11
C GLU A 39 -4.51 -4.65 12.56
N SER A 40 -3.95 -5.59 11.79
CA SER A 40 -2.64 -5.39 11.18
C SER A 40 -2.67 -4.20 10.21
N LYS A 41 -1.72 -3.27 10.37
CA LYS A 41 -1.59 -2.10 9.50
C LYS A 41 -0.32 -2.16 8.67
N LEU A 42 -0.39 -1.54 7.49
CA LEU A 42 0.70 -1.43 6.54
C LEU A 42 1.06 0.03 6.35
N THR A 43 2.35 0.33 6.48
CA THR A 43 2.92 1.59 6.04
C THR A 43 3.32 1.45 4.58
N LEU A 44 2.72 2.24 3.70
CA LEU A 44 2.99 2.23 2.26
C LEU A 44 3.61 3.55 1.83
N VAL A 45 4.68 3.50 1.05
CA VAL A 45 5.35 4.66 0.46
C VAL A 45 4.90 4.78 -1.00
N LEU A 46 4.21 5.86 -1.35
CA LEU A 46 3.73 6.08 -2.71
C LEU A 46 4.90 6.33 -3.67
N LEU A 47 4.86 5.65 -4.82
CA LEU A 47 5.88 5.73 -5.88
C LEU A 47 5.39 6.67 -6.99
N GLY A 48 6.31 7.46 -7.56
CA GLY A 48 6.01 8.40 -8.65
C GLY A 48 5.57 9.79 -8.20
N GLU A 49 5.53 10.06 -6.90
CA GLU A 49 5.31 11.41 -6.37
C GLU A 49 6.65 12.16 -6.21
N GLU A 50 6.67 13.46 -6.49
CA GLU A 50 7.89 14.29 -6.35
C GLU A 50 8.41 14.32 -4.91
N LYS A 51 7.52 14.14 -3.93
CA LYS A 51 7.84 14.04 -2.51
C LYS A 51 7.48 12.64 -2.03
N ALA A 52 8.34 12.09 -1.17
CA ALA A 52 8.07 10.82 -0.52
C ALA A 52 6.82 10.95 0.37
N THR A 53 5.69 10.45 -0.13
CA THR A 53 4.44 10.36 0.63
C THR A 53 4.31 8.98 1.24
N THR A 54 3.99 8.94 2.53
CA THR A 54 3.65 7.70 3.23
C THR A 54 2.19 7.73 3.62
N ILE A 55 1.51 6.60 3.44
CA ILE A 55 0.14 6.36 3.91
C ILE A 55 0.12 5.12 4.80
N VAL A 56 -0.88 5.05 5.68
CA VAL A 56 -1.13 3.87 6.51
C VAL A 56 -2.47 3.28 6.11
N VAL A 57 -2.49 1.99 5.80
CA VAL A 57 -3.72 1.28 5.42
C VAL A 57 -3.84 0.00 6.23
N ASP A 58 -5.07 -0.46 6.44
CA ASP A 58 -5.30 -1.76 7.04
C ASP A 58 -4.85 -2.87 6.08
N HIS A 59 -4.26 -3.93 6.62
CA HIS A 59 -3.79 -5.07 5.85
C HIS A 59 -4.93 -5.70 5.02
N HIS A 60 -6.16 -5.70 5.57
CA HIS A 60 -7.34 -6.17 4.85
C HIS A 60 -7.70 -5.30 3.64
N VAL A 61 -7.63 -3.96 3.80
CA VAL A 61 -7.85 -3.01 2.70
C VAL A 61 -6.83 -3.25 1.59
N ALA A 62 -5.55 -3.38 1.93
CA ALA A 62 -4.51 -3.69 0.94
C ALA A 62 -4.74 -5.06 0.27
N GLY A 63 -5.20 -6.07 1.02
CA GLY A 63 -5.50 -7.39 0.48
C GLY A 63 -6.68 -7.42 -0.51
N ILE A 64 -7.61 -6.47 -0.42
CA ILE A 64 -8.77 -6.34 -1.32
C ILE A 64 -8.45 -5.42 -2.50
N HIS A 65 -7.83 -4.27 -2.22
CA HIS A 65 -7.73 -3.17 -3.17
C HIS A 65 -6.39 -3.09 -3.89
N CYS A 66 -5.42 -3.93 -3.53
CA CYS A 66 -4.11 -3.96 -4.17
C CYS A 66 -3.78 -5.32 -4.77
N ARG A 67 -2.91 -5.29 -5.77
CA ARG A 67 -2.20 -6.48 -6.28
C ARG A 67 -0.70 -6.32 -6.11
N ILE A 68 0.00 -7.43 -5.87
CA ILE A 68 1.47 -7.43 -5.89
C ILE A 68 1.92 -7.24 -7.33
N VAL A 69 2.84 -6.30 -7.54
CA VAL A 69 3.53 -6.10 -8.81
C VAL A 69 4.95 -6.63 -8.64
N ALA A 70 5.38 -7.54 -9.51
CA ALA A 70 6.80 -7.86 -9.60
C ALA A 70 7.54 -6.61 -10.09
N GLU A 71 8.59 -6.19 -9.38
CA GLU A 71 9.56 -5.28 -10.00
C GLU A 71 10.15 -6.03 -11.19
N GLY A 72 9.90 -5.52 -12.39
CA GLY A 72 10.50 -6.05 -13.60
C GLY A 72 12.02 -6.04 -13.43
N THR A 73 12.62 -7.21 -13.59
CA THR A 73 14.07 -7.41 -13.79
C THR A 73 14.63 -6.48 -14.84
#